data_AF-A0A8J6Y6Q3-F1
#
_entry.id   AF-A0A8J6Y6Q3-F1
#
_cell.length_a   1.000
_cell.length_b   1.000
_cell.length_c   1.000
_cell.angle_alpha   90.00
_cell.angle_beta   90.00
_cell.angle_gamma   90.00
#
_symmetry.space_group_name_H-M   'P 1'
#
loop_
_entity.id
_entity.type
_entity.pdbx_description
1 polymer ?
#
loop_
_entity_poly.entity_id
_entity_poly.type
_entity_poly.pdbx_seq_one_letter_code
_entity_poly.pdbx_strand_id
1 'polypeptide(L)'
;MPVDWPQPWNVPWTGSLRPHRCLSSAGILELKKPEAVFHPEFLEDLRHWVRVDRKAALRILDLVEAVLRDPAGGIGKPEPLKFYLKGCWSRRITQEHRLVYLVRKGRIDFLQARYHY
;
A
#
# COMPACT_ATOMS: atom_id res chain seq x y z
N MET A 1 59.89 -4.26 -35.48
CA MET A 1 60.80 -4.51 -34.34
C MET A 1 60.03 -4.19 -33.06
N PRO A 2 59.57 -5.20 -32.31
CA PRO A 2 58.99 -5.00 -30.97
C PRO A 2 60.13 -4.82 -29.95
N VAL A 3 59.92 -3.93 -28.97
CA VAL A 3 60.87 -3.72 -27.86
C VAL A 3 60.47 -4.62 -26.68
N ASP A 4 61.45 -5.33 -26.14
CA ASP A 4 61.35 -6.30 -25.05
C ASP A 4 61.41 -5.64 -23.65
N TRP A 5 60.53 -6.11 -22.75
CA TRP A 5 60.65 -6.43 -21.29
C TRP A 5 61.15 -5.33 -20.29
N PRO A 6 60.80 -5.31 -18.95
CA PRO A 6 60.46 -6.47 -18.13
C PRO A 6 59.35 -6.40 -17.04
N GLN A 7 58.84 -7.58 -16.69
CA GLN A 7 58.22 -7.96 -15.41
C GLN A 7 59.31 -8.59 -14.51
N PRO A 8 59.09 -9.14 -13.29
CA PRO A 8 58.08 -9.00 -12.21
C PRO A 8 58.75 -8.65 -10.84
N TRP A 9 58.07 -8.85 -9.69
CA TRP A 9 58.56 -8.89 -8.27
C TRP A 9 59.07 -7.60 -7.59
N ASN A 10 58.22 -6.94 -6.78
CA ASN A 10 58.51 -6.54 -5.38
C ASN A 10 57.47 -5.52 -4.88
N VAL A 11 56.47 -5.99 -4.13
CA VAL A 11 56.11 -5.40 -2.81
C VAL A 11 55.30 -6.43 -2.01
N PRO A 12 55.43 -6.46 -0.66
CA PRO A 12 55.05 -7.59 0.17
C PRO A 12 53.62 -7.48 0.73
N TRP A 13 52.95 -8.62 0.82
CA TRP A 13 51.67 -8.79 1.48
C TRP A 13 51.84 -8.77 3.01
N THR A 14 51.32 -7.75 3.69
CA THR A 14 50.91 -7.84 5.11
C THR A 14 49.73 -6.93 5.36
N GLY A 15 48.68 -7.43 6.02
CA GLY A 15 47.59 -6.59 6.52
C GLY A 15 46.20 -7.16 6.28
N SER A 16 45.82 -8.15 7.08
CA SER A 16 44.41 -8.48 7.27
C SER A 16 43.70 -7.26 7.86
N LEU A 17 42.55 -6.89 7.32
CA LEU A 17 41.43 -6.28 8.03
C LEU A 17 40.20 -6.43 7.14
N ARG A 18 39.35 -7.42 7.46
CA ARG A 18 37.90 -7.26 7.25
C ARG A 18 37.50 -6.02 8.08
N PRO A 19 36.59 -5.14 7.64
CA PRO A 19 35.19 -5.47 7.35
C PRO A 19 34.68 -4.65 6.13
N HIS A 20 33.50 -4.80 5.54
CA HIS A 20 32.20 -5.12 6.07
C HIS A 20 31.46 -5.93 5.02
N ARG A 21 31.07 -7.14 5.39
CA ARG A 21 29.86 -7.70 4.82
C ARG A 21 28.73 -6.86 5.39
N CYS A 22 28.32 -5.82 4.66
CA CYS A 22 27.01 -5.23 4.86
C CYS A 22 25.98 -6.30 4.45
N LEU A 23 25.71 -7.24 5.35
CA LEU A 23 24.36 -7.78 5.44
C LEU A 23 23.54 -6.59 5.90
N SER A 24 23.05 -5.79 4.95
CA SER A 24 21.88 -5.00 5.23
C SER A 24 20.84 -6.01 5.68
N SER A 25 20.53 -6.01 6.97
CA SER A 25 19.28 -6.53 7.47
C SER A 25 18.17 -5.61 6.94
N ALA A 26 18.00 -5.56 5.62
CA ALA A 26 16.68 -5.45 5.07
C ALA A 26 16.02 -6.78 5.43
N GLY A 27 15.62 -6.91 6.70
CA GLY A 27 14.46 -7.72 7.01
C GLY A 27 13.41 -7.16 6.08
N ILE A 28 13.17 -7.90 4.99
CA ILE A 28 12.02 -7.71 4.14
C ILE A 28 10.90 -7.93 5.13
N LEU A 29 10.44 -6.84 5.74
CA LEU A 29 9.21 -6.82 6.49
C LEU A 29 8.21 -7.26 5.46
N GLU A 30 7.89 -8.55 5.51
CA GLU A 30 6.83 -9.15 4.75
C GLU A 30 5.61 -8.30 5.11
N LEU A 31 5.28 -7.35 4.23
CA LEU A 31 4.29 -6.32 4.48
C LEU A 31 2.98 -7.06 4.59
N LYS A 32 2.65 -7.45 5.83
CA LYS A 32 1.46 -8.19 6.15
C LYS A 32 0.30 -7.33 5.69
N LYS A 33 -0.36 -7.76 4.60
CA LYS A 33 -1.53 -7.06 4.09
C LYS A 33 -2.52 -6.87 5.24
N PRO A 34 -3.14 -5.69 5.36
CA PRO A 34 -4.09 -5.46 6.42
C PRO A 34 -5.28 -6.41 6.27
N GLU A 35 -5.81 -6.86 7.40
CA GLU A 35 -7.08 -7.58 7.43
C GLU A 35 -8.20 -6.65 6.96
N ALA A 36 -9.05 -7.13 6.04
CA ALA A 36 -10.20 -6.40 5.54
C ALA A 36 -11.45 -6.79 6.34
N VAL A 37 -12.07 -5.84 7.02
CA VAL A 37 -13.35 -6.02 7.72
C VAL A 37 -14.42 -5.23 7.00
N PHE A 38 -15.52 -5.88 6.63
CA PHE A 38 -16.66 -5.24 5.97
C PHE A 38 -17.82 -5.11 6.95
N HIS A 39 -18.25 -3.87 7.21
CA HIS A 39 -19.43 -3.63 8.04
C HIS A 39 -20.72 -4.04 7.31
N PRO A 40 -21.78 -4.41 8.05
CA PRO A 40 -23.08 -4.74 7.47
C PRO A 40 -23.59 -3.64 6.51
N GLU A 41 -23.44 -2.37 6.87
CA GLU A 41 -23.85 -1.22 6.07
C GLU A 41 -23.12 -1.16 4.73
N PHE A 42 -21.80 -1.39 4.73
CA PHE A 42 -21.02 -1.51 3.50
C PHE A 42 -21.53 -2.64 2.60
N LEU A 43 -21.86 -3.81 3.18
CA LEU A 43 -22.35 -4.95 2.42
C LEU A 43 -23.74 -4.69 1.82
N GLU A 44 -24.60 -3.94 2.53
CA GLU A 44 -25.90 -3.51 2.02
C GLU A 44 -25.76 -2.51 0.87
N ASP A 45 -24.86 -1.54 0.99
CA ASP A 45 -24.53 -0.60 -0.08
C ASP A 45 -24.00 -1.32 -1.32
N LEU A 46 -23.08 -2.27 -1.14
CA LEU A 46 -22.54 -3.05 -2.24
C LEU A 46 -23.64 -3.88 -2.92
N ARG A 47 -24.53 -4.52 -2.15
CA ARG A 47 -25.70 -5.24 -2.69
C ARG A 47 -26.63 -4.31 -3.46
N HIS A 48 -26.84 -3.08 -2.99
CA HIS A 48 -27.62 -2.08 -3.70
C HIS A 48 -26.98 -1.75 -5.06
N TRP A 49 -25.68 -1.46 -5.09
CA TRP A 49 -24.97 -1.17 -6.33
C TRP A 49 -24.99 -2.34 -7.31
N VAL A 50 -24.82 -3.58 -6.85
CA VAL A 50 -24.92 -4.76 -7.73
C VAL A 50 -26.28 -4.84 -8.45
N ARG A 51 -27.37 -4.39 -7.80
CA ARG A 51 -28.72 -4.38 -8.39
C ARG A 51 -28.96 -3.17 -9.29
N VAL A 52 -28.46 -1.99 -8.92
CA VAL A 52 -28.80 -0.71 -9.57
C VAL A 52 -27.77 -0.30 -10.63
N ASP A 53 -26.48 -0.42 -10.33
CA ASP A 53 -25.39 -0.11 -11.25
C ASP A 53 -24.15 -0.96 -10.95
N ARG A 54 -23.95 -2.00 -11.78
CA ARG A 54 -22.80 -2.90 -11.66
C ARG A 54 -21.46 -2.21 -11.89
N LYS A 55 -21.41 -1.10 -12.63
CA LYS A 55 -20.15 -0.36 -12.84
C LYS A 55 -19.70 0.30 -11.53
N ALA A 56 -20.62 0.89 -10.78
CA ALA A 56 -20.34 1.42 -9.45
C ALA A 56 -19.90 0.31 -8.48
N ALA A 57 -20.54 -0.87 -8.52
CA ALA A 57 -20.14 -2.01 -7.70
C ALA A 57 -18.69 -2.47 -7.98
N LEU A 58 -18.33 -2.61 -9.26
CA LEU A 58 -16.96 -2.93 -9.66
C LEU A 58 -15.98 -1.84 -9.22
N ARG A 59 -16.35 -0.57 -9.39
CA ARG A 59 -15.54 0.57 -8.93
C ARG A 59 -15.29 0.54 -7.43
N ILE A 60 -16.26 0.11 -6.61
CA ILE A 60 -16.08 -0.05 -5.17
C ILE A 60 -15.05 -1.14 -4.87
N LEU A 61 -15.10 -2.28 -5.58
CA LEU A 61 -14.11 -3.35 -5.42
C LEU A 61 -12.70 -2.89 -5.81
N ASP A 62 -12.56 -2.14 -6.91
CA ASP A 62 -11.27 -1.53 -7.29
C ASP A 62 -10.71 -0.61 -6.20
N LEU A 63 -11.59 0.18 -5.56
CA LEU A 63 -11.21 1.07 -4.47
C LEU A 63 -10.83 0.29 -3.22
N VAL A 64 -11.52 -0.79 -2.89
CA VAL A 64 -11.17 -1.69 -1.78
C VAL A 64 -9.76 -2.26 -1.97
N GLU A 65 -9.46 -2.78 -3.16
CA GLU A 65 -8.13 -3.29 -3.49
C GLU A 65 -7.05 -2.20 -3.40
N ALA A 66 -7.35 -1.00 -3.90
CA ALA A 66 -6.43 0.14 -3.80
C ALA A 66 -6.17 0.55 -2.35
N VAL A 67 -7.20 0.57 -1.50
CA VAL A 67 -7.09 0.88 -0.07
C VAL A 67 -6.24 -0.16 0.66
N LEU A 68 -6.39 -1.44 0.36
CA LEU A 68 -5.59 -2.52 0.97
C LEU A 68 -4.10 -2.44 0.59
N ARG A 69 -3.78 -1.83 -0.56
CA ARG A 69 -2.40 -1.63 -1.03
C ARG A 69 -1.78 -0.35 -0.46
N ASP A 70 -2.49 0.76 -0.54
CA ASP A 70 -2.06 2.07 -0.06
C ASP A 70 -3.29 2.82 0.50
N PRO A 71 -3.50 2.81 1.82
CA PRO A 71 -4.69 3.41 2.42
C PRO A 71 -4.77 4.93 2.25
N ALA A 72 -3.65 5.63 2.11
CA ALA A 72 -3.61 7.10 2.06
C ALA A 72 -3.41 7.66 0.64
N GLY A 73 -3.02 6.83 -0.33
CA GLY A 73 -2.78 7.24 -1.71
C GLY A 73 -3.57 6.46 -2.76
N GLY A 74 -3.26 6.73 -4.03
CA GLY A 74 -3.88 6.06 -5.19
C GLY A 74 -5.23 6.64 -5.63
N ILE A 75 -6.05 5.79 -6.24
CA ILE A 75 -7.28 6.19 -6.93
C ILE A 75 -8.38 6.67 -5.98
N GLY A 76 -9.29 7.50 -6.51
CA GLY A 76 -10.48 7.95 -5.78
C GLY A 76 -10.25 9.18 -4.89
N LYS A 77 -9.13 9.90 -5.02
CA LYS A 77 -8.83 11.11 -4.23
C LYS A 77 -9.02 10.86 -2.72
N PRO A 78 -8.11 10.13 -2.08
CA PRO A 78 -8.19 9.85 -0.66
C PRO A 78 -8.18 11.15 0.17
N GLU A 79 -9.18 11.32 1.02
CA GLU A 79 -9.35 12.52 1.84
C GLU A 79 -9.57 12.08 3.31
N PRO A 80 -8.73 12.54 4.28
CA PRO A 80 -8.92 12.21 5.69
C PRO A 80 -10.13 12.95 6.26
N LEU A 81 -10.99 12.24 6.99
CA LEU A 81 -12.17 12.80 7.64
C LEU A 81 -11.82 13.36 9.01
N LYS A 82 -12.04 14.67 9.19
CA LYS A 82 -11.54 15.44 10.34
C LYS A 82 -12.34 15.26 11.64
N PHE A 83 -13.64 14.96 11.54
CA PHE A 83 -14.56 15.20 12.66
C PHE A 83 -15.00 13.97 13.46
N TYR A 84 -15.04 12.78 12.84
CA TYR A 84 -15.73 11.65 13.46
C TYR A 84 -14.80 10.66 14.18
N LEU A 85 -13.66 10.29 13.59
CA LEU A 85 -12.72 9.31 14.16
C LEU A 85 -11.31 9.55 13.61
N LYS A 86 -10.29 9.64 14.47
CA LYS A 86 -8.89 9.67 14.02
C LYS A 86 -8.62 8.43 13.14
N GLY A 87 -8.12 8.65 11.93
CA GLY A 87 -7.79 7.57 10.98
C GLY A 87 -8.93 7.18 10.04
N CYS A 88 -10.06 7.90 10.02
CA CYS A 88 -11.12 7.70 9.04
C CYS A 88 -10.81 8.44 7.73
N TRP A 89 -11.12 7.81 6.61
CA TRP A 89 -10.82 8.29 5.25
C TRP A 89 -12.03 8.13 4.36
N SER A 90 -12.06 8.95 3.30
CA SER A 90 -13.02 8.82 2.22
C SER A 90 -12.33 8.77 0.86
N ARG A 91 -12.96 8.05 -0.09
CA ARG A 91 -12.60 8.06 -1.52
C ARG A 91 -13.84 8.20 -2.37
N ARG A 92 -13.71 8.88 -3.51
CA ARG A 92 -14.77 9.11 -4.51
C ARG A 92 -15.07 7.84 -5.29
N ILE A 93 -16.31 7.36 -5.15
CA ILE A 93 -16.89 6.35 -6.04
C ILE A 93 -17.43 7.07 -7.26
N THR A 94 -18.31 8.06 -7.04
CA THR A 94 -18.84 8.99 -8.05
C THR A 94 -18.61 10.44 -7.60
N GLN A 95 -19.21 11.42 -8.29
CA GLN A 95 -19.20 12.80 -7.80
C GLN A 95 -19.91 12.90 -6.44
N GLU A 96 -21.00 12.16 -6.28
CA GLU A 96 -21.83 12.12 -5.08
C GLU A 96 -21.27 11.09 -4.09
N HIS A 97 -21.14 9.82 -4.45
CA HIS A 97 -20.90 8.76 -3.48
C HIS A 97 -19.45 8.62 -3.03
N ARG A 98 -19.26 8.18 -1.77
CA ARG A 98 -17.95 7.96 -1.15
C ARG A 98 -17.85 6.55 -0.57
N LEU A 99 -16.68 5.95 -0.76
CA LEU A 99 -16.21 4.83 0.05
C LEU A 99 -15.65 5.43 1.34
N VAL A 100 -16.15 4.99 2.49
CA VAL A 100 -15.67 5.41 3.80
C VAL A 100 -15.02 4.22 4.50
N TYR A 101 -13.81 4.42 5.02
CA TYR A 101 -13.03 3.37 5.68
C TYR A 101 -12.18 3.91 6.82
N LEU A 102 -11.87 3.05 7.78
CA LEU A 102 -11.04 3.36 8.94
C LEU A 102 -9.76 2.54 8.89
N VAL A 103 -8.62 3.24 8.97
CA VAL A 103 -7.30 2.61 8.99
C VAL A 103 -6.88 2.37 10.43
N ARG A 104 -6.59 1.11 10.78
CA ARG A 104 -6.04 0.69 12.07
C ARG A 104 -4.73 -0.06 11.88
N LYS A 105 -4.03 -0.35 12.98
CA LYS A 105 -2.81 -1.16 12.94
C LYS A 105 -3.14 -2.59 12.46
N GLY A 106 -2.77 -2.90 11.22
CA GLY A 106 -2.94 -4.23 10.62
C GLY A 106 -4.35 -4.56 10.14
N ARG A 107 -5.29 -3.61 10.14
CA ARG A 107 -6.68 -3.83 9.73
C ARG A 107 -7.28 -2.58 9.08
N ILE A 108 -8.19 -2.78 8.12
CA ILE A 108 -9.02 -1.74 7.53
C ILE A 108 -10.48 -2.12 7.69
N ASP A 109 -11.25 -1.25 8.34
CA ASP A 109 -12.70 -1.39 8.46
C ASP A 109 -13.37 -0.59 7.33
N PHE A 110 -14.01 -1.26 6.38
CA PHE A 110 -14.82 -0.65 5.34
C PHE A 110 -16.24 -0.42 5.88
N LEU A 111 -16.60 0.86 6.03
CA LEU A 111 -17.78 1.28 6.79
C LEU A 111 -19.00 1.42 5.89
N GLN A 112 -18.88 2.18 4.79
CA GLN A 112 -19.98 2.53 3.89
C GLN A 112 -19.47 2.74 2.46
N ALA A 113 -20.32 2.49 1.47
CA ALA A 113 -19.99 2.68 0.05
C ALA A 113 -21.11 3.37 -0.74
N ARG A 114 -21.98 4.09 -0.02
CA ARG A 114 -23.02 4.95 -0.56
C ARG A 114 -23.20 6.12 0.40
N TYR A 115 -23.72 7.24 -0.12
CA TYR A 115 -23.91 8.43 0.71
C TYR A 115 -24.89 8.13 1.85
N HIS A 116 -24.52 8.51 3.06
CA HIS A 116 -25.46 8.83 4.14
C HIS A 116 -24.95 10.10 4.84
N TYR A 117 -25.21 11.24 4.21
CA TYR A 117 -25.28 12.56 4.83
C TYR A 117 -26.49 13.28 4.28
#